data_AF-A0A2I7KGC3-F1
#
_entry.id   AF-A0A2I7KGC3-F1
#
_cell.length_a   1.000
_cell.length_b   1.000
_cell.length_c   1.000
_cell.angle_alpha   90.00
_cell.angle_beta   90.00
_cell.angle_gamma   90.00
#
_symmetry.space_group_name_H-M   'P 1'
#
loop_
_entity.id
_entity.type
_entity.pdbx_description
1 polymer ?
#
loop_
_entity_poly.entity_id
_entity_poly.type
_entity_poly.pdbx_seq_one_letter_code
_entity_poly.pdbx_strand_id
1 'polypeptide(L)'
;MGIVTIDNVTDVVIAALGKNGDIDTRQREIMTSLITHLHGFCKDVKLQHGEFMAACDYLARAGQTCDDTRQEFILLGDILGVEVLVDMLTNPVDSGESESTVLGPFYRENPPVLPKGASVVQKHFDNEETAYFEGYVRDTNGAPLEGVIMDVWEDAPNGLYENHDPDQPDYNLRGRLRPIGFGPTSLSIIFKCLANVMTATKPLFASTSKRDRKAVSSFRTAASKVVFLSTRPATLACLAP
;
A
#
# COMPACT_ATOMS: atom_id res chain seq x y z
N MET A 1 16.29 42.55 -1.68
CA MET A 1 15.25 41.65 -1.16
C MET A 1 14.80 42.24 0.17
N GLY A 2 13.49 42.40 0.41
CA GLY A 2 12.99 42.89 1.69
C GLY A 2 13.36 41.97 2.85
N ILE A 3 13.16 42.43 4.08
CA ILE A 3 13.38 41.62 5.29
C ILE A 3 12.44 40.41 5.25
N VAL A 4 12.98 39.21 5.43
CA VAL A 4 12.21 37.97 5.56
C VAL A 4 11.69 37.85 6.99
N THR A 5 10.39 37.62 7.14
CA THR A 5 9.68 37.50 8.42
C THR A 5 8.92 36.17 8.48
N ILE A 6 8.42 35.81 9.66
CA ILE A 6 7.57 34.62 9.86
C ILE A 6 6.33 34.68 8.95
N ASP A 7 5.80 35.87 8.72
CA ASP A 7 4.58 36.06 7.94
C ASP A 7 4.84 35.90 6.43
N ASN A 8 5.96 36.41 5.92
CA ASN A 8 6.22 36.46 4.47
C ASN A 8 7.14 35.37 3.92
N VAL A 9 7.79 34.56 4.77
CA VAL A 9 8.78 33.56 4.33
C VAL A 9 8.21 32.56 3.31
N THR A 10 6.94 32.17 3.45
CA THR A 10 6.27 31.25 2.50
C THR A 10 6.22 31.86 1.10
N ASP A 11 5.78 33.12 0.97
CA ASP A 11 5.69 33.81 -0.32
C ASP A 11 7.07 34.02 -0.94
N VAL A 12 8.07 34.35 -0.12
CA VAL A 12 9.46 34.52 -0.57
C VAL A 12 10.00 33.22 -1.16
N VAL A 13 9.73 32.06 -0.55
CA VAL A 13 10.17 30.74 -1.03
C VAL A 13 9.41 30.33 -2.30
N ILE A 14 8.09 30.51 -2.35
CA ILE A 14 7.29 30.22 -3.55
C ILE A 14 7.74 31.09 -4.73
N ALA A 15 8.00 32.38 -4.50
CA ALA A 15 8.52 33.30 -5.53
C ALA A 15 9.93 32.94 -6.02
N ALA A 16 10.66 32.06 -5.33
CA ALA A 16 11.95 31.56 -5.78
C ALA A 16 11.84 30.38 -6.77
N LEU A 17 10.69 29.72 -6.87
CA LEU A 17 10.47 28.60 -7.79
C LEU A 17 10.70 29.05 -9.24
N GLY A 18 11.64 28.39 -9.93
CA GLY A 18 12.00 28.68 -11.32
C GLY A 18 12.98 29.84 -11.54
N LYS A 19 13.57 30.42 -10.49
CA LYS A 19 14.59 31.48 -10.66
C LYS A 19 15.92 30.97 -11.24
N ASN A 20 16.25 29.69 -11.01
CA ASN A 20 17.53 29.08 -11.38
C ASN A 20 17.37 27.90 -12.34
N GLY A 21 16.28 27.86 -13.11
CA GLY A 21 15.99 26.79 -14.06
C GLY A 21 14.52 26.76 -14.44
N ASP A 22 14.21 26.16 -15.58
CA ASP A 22 12.83 25.97 -16.02
C ASP A 22 12.09 25.03 -15.07
N ILE A 23 10.85 25.40 -14.75
CA ILE A 23 9.92 24.59 -13.98
C ILE A 23 8.60 24.61 -14.75
N ASP A 24 8.07 23.43 -15.06
CA ASP A 24 6.80 23.35 -15.78
C ASP A 24 5.62 23.76 -14.89
N THR A 25 4.47 24.02 -15.52
CA THR A 25 3.27 24.48 -14.83
C THR A 25 2.80 23.51 -13.74
N ARG A 26 2.88 22.19 -13.98
CA ARG A 26 2.42 21.17 -13.02
C ARG A 26 3.39 21.05 -11.85
N GLN A 27 4.70 21.04 -12.11
CA GLN A 27 5.70 21.06 -11.05
C GLN A 27 5.56 22.31 -10.17
N ARG A 28 5.34 23.48 -10.78
CA ARG A 28 5.12 24.72 -10.03
C ARG A 28 3.89 24.65 -9.15
N GLU A 29 2.78 24.11 -9.66
CA GLU A 29 1.55 23.90 -8.90
C GLU A 29 1.79 23.00 -7.67
N ILE A 30 2.41 21.82 -7.88
CA ILE A 30 2.71 20.85 -6.82
C ILE A 30 3.62 21.48 -5.76
N MET A 31 4.73 22.09 -6.16
CA MET A 31 5.70 22.65 -5.22
C MET A 31 5.12 23.84 -4.45
N THR A 32 4.31 24.67 -5.09
CA THR A 32 3.63 25.79 -4.42
C THR A 32 2.70 25.27 -3.32
N SER A 33 1.89 24.26 -3.61
CA SER A 33 1.00 23.63 -2.63
C SER A 33 1.78 22.98 -1.48
N LEU A 34 2.81 22.18 -1.81
CA LEU A 34 3.67 21.52 -0.82
C LEU A 34 4.31 22.51 0.14
N ILE A 35 4.94 23.57 -0.37
CA ILE A 35 5.60 24.59 0.46
C ILE A 35 4.56 25.30 1.35
N THR A 36 3.39 25.62 0.79
CA THR A 36 2.31 26.29 1.53
C THR A 36 1.85 25.45 2.71
N HIS A 37 1.54 24.17 2.49
CA HIS A 37 1.05 23.27 3.54
C HIS A 37 2.15 22.90 4.53
N LEU A 38 3.39 22.68 4.09
CA LEU A 38 4.51 22.36 4.98
C LEU A 38 4.86 23.54 5.90
N HIS A 39 4.94 24.76 5.36
CA HIS A 39 5.12 25.95 6.19
C HIS A 39 3.91 26.18 7.12
N GLY A 40 2.69 25.91 6.65
CA GLY A 40 1.48 25.94 7.46
C GLY A 40 1.57 25.01 8.67
N PHE A 41 1.95 23.75 8.44
CA PHE A 41 2.20 22.75 9.50
C PHE A 41 3.25 23.25 10.50
N CYS A 42 4.41 23.71 10.01
CA CYS A 42 5.47 24.21 10.90
C CYS A 42 5.00 25.38 11.79
N LYS A 43 4.17 26.28 11.26
CA LYS A 43 3.61 27.41 12.02
C LYS A 43 2.56 26.94 13.03
N ASP A 44 1.68 26.03 12.63
CA ASP A 44 0.61 25.48 13.47
C ASP A 44 1.16 24.82 14.74
N VAL A 45 2.11 23.88 14.56
CA VAL A 45 2.72 23.17 15.69
C VAL A 45 3.84 23.95 16.37
N LYS A 46 4.19 25.15 15.85
CA LYS A 46 5.34 25.95 16.28
C LYS A 46 6.62 25.11 16.34
N LEU A 47 6.93 24.44 15.22
CA LEU A 47 8.04 23.48 15.13
C LEU A 47 9.36 24.12 15.55
N GLN A 48 10.08 23.46 16.45
CA GLN A 48 11.35 23.92 16.98
C GLN A 48 12.53 23.37 16.18
N HIS A 49 13.67 24.06 16.24
CA HIS A 49 14.86 23.69 15.47
C HIS A 49 15.36 22.27 15.80
N GLY A 50 15.36 21.87 17.07
CA GLY A 50 15.77 20.52 17.47
C GLY A 50 14.86 19.41 16.91
N GLU A 51 13.56 19.67 16.79
CA GLU A 51 12.58 18.75 16.21
C GLU A 51 12.78 18.62 14.70
N PHE A 52 13.04 19.74 14.02
CA PHE A 52 13.40 19.74 12.60
C PHE A 52 14.68 18.92 12.35
N MET A 53 15.72 19.10 13.17
CA MET A 53 16.96 18.32 13.04
C MET A 53 16.72 16.82 13.28
N ALA A 54 15.85 16.45 14.22
CA ALA A 54 15.47 15.06 14.43
C ALA A 54 14.70 14.47 13.22
N ALA A 55 13.84 15.25 12.57
CA ALA A 55 13.17 14.84 11.34
C ALA A 55 14.18 14.65 10.19
N CYS A 56 15.16 15.55 10.05
CA CYS A 56 16.24 15.39 9.07
C CYS A 56 17.07 14.12 9.31
N ASP A 57 17.43 13.81 10.56
CA ASP A 57 18.13 12.56 10.90
C ASP A 57 17.28 11.33 10.53
N TYR A 58 15.99 11.34 10.83
CA TYR A 58 15.08 10.27 10.46
C TYR A 58 15.06 10.04 8.93
N LEU A 59 14.88 11.10 8.14
CA LEU A 59 14.86 11.02 6.67
C LEU A 59 16.20 10.56 6.10
N ALA A 60 17.32 10.98 6.71
CA ALA A 60 18.66 10.53 6.32
C ALA A 60 18.84 9.02 6.58
N ARG A 61 18.42 8.52 7.74
CA ARG A 61 18.48 7.08 8.06
C ARG A 61 17.57 6.25 7.15
N ALA A 62 16.37 6.75 6.83
CA ALA A 62 15.49 6.11 5.86
C ALA A 62 16.17 6.01 4.49
N GLY A 63 16.73 7.11 3.98
CA GLY A 63 17.46 7.11 2.71
C GLY A 63 18.68 6.19 2.67
N GLN A 64 19.43 6.09 3.78
CA GLN A 64 20.58 5.16 3.90
C GLN A 64 20.17 3.68 3.95
N THR A 65 18.92 3.40 4.31
CA THR A 65 18.38 2.04 4.41
C THR A 65 17.75 1.61 3.08
N CYS A 66 17.48 2.54 2.16
CA CYS A 66 17.02 2.19 0.82
C CYS A 66 18.09 1.45 0.02
N ASP A 67 17.67 0.44 -0.72
CA ASP A 67 18.47 -0.29 -1.71
C ASP A 67 17.59 -0.72 -2.91
N ASP A 68 18.12 -1.56 -3.80
CA ASP A 68 17.40 -2.01 -5.00
C ASP A 68 16.14 -2.84 -4.69
N THR A 69 16.05 -3.38 -3.47
CA THR A 69 14.96 -4.26 -3.00
C THR A 69 14.12 -3.64 -1.88
N ARG A 70 14.57 -2.55 -1.27
CA ARG A 70 13.93 -1.89 -0.14
C ARG A 70 13.80 -0.39 -0.35
N GLN A 71 12.58 0.13 -0.32
CA GLN A 71 12.28 1.55 -0.52
C GLN A 71 11.59 2.16 0.71
N GLU A 72 12.38 2.69 1.66
CA GLU A 72 11.84 3.25 2.91
C GLU A 72 10.97 4.50 2.71
N PHE A 73 11.18 5.28 1.65
CA PHE A 73 10.31 6.43 1.37
C PHE A 73 8.91 6.03 0.91
N ILE A 74 8.78 4.88 0.22
CA ILE A 74 7.47 4.30 -0.12
C ILE A 74 6.81 3.86 1.19
N LEU A 75 7.50 3.06 2.01
CA LEU A 75 6.98 2.60 3.31
C LEU A 75 6.59 3.74 4.26
N LEU A 76 7.34 4.85 4.25
CA LEU A 76 6.98 6.06 4.99
C LEU A 76 5.66 6.65 4.46
N GLY A 77 5.49 6.68 3.14
CA GLY A 77 4.23 7.05 2.49
C GLY A 77 3.06 6.16 2.92
N ASP A 78 3.26 4.85 3.05
CA ASP A 78 2.25 3.88 3.48
C ASP A 78 1.80 4.16 4.92
N ILE A 79 2.76 4.35 5.83
CA ILE A 79 2.48 4.61 7.26
C ILE A 79 1.78 5.95 7.46
N LEU A 80 2.11 6.95 6.64
CA LEU A 80 1.46 8.27 6.68
C LEU A 80 0.13 8.29 5.90
N GLY A 81 -0.25 7.21 5.21
CA GLY A 81 -1.46 7.15 4.40
C GLY A 81 -1.39 7.94 3.08
N VAL A 82 -0.20 8.37 2.67
CA VAL A 82 0.01 9.12 1.42
C VAL A 82 -0.19 8.21 0.21
N GLU A 83 0.35 6.98 0.24
CA GLU A 83 0.26 6.07 -0.90
C GLU A 83 -1.20 5.73 -1.24
N VAL A 84 -1.99 5.36 -0.23
CA VAL A 84 -3.41 5.06 -0.41
C VAL A 84 -4.22 6.28 -0.86
N LEU A 85 -3.89 7.48 -0.37
CA LEU A 85 -4.54 8.71 -0.82
C LEU A 85 -4.24 8.99 -2.30
N VAL A 86 -2.99 8.82 -2.73
CA VAL A 86 -2.60 9.00 -4.14
C VAL A 86 -3.27 7.96 -5.03
N ASP A 87 -3.38 6.72 -4.57
CA ASP A 87 -4.11 5.65 -5.27
C ASP A 87 -5.59 6.03 -5.48
N MET A 88 -6.29 6.44 -4.42
CA MET A 88 -7.68 6.90 -4.50
C MET A 88 -7.90 8.09 -5.44
N LEU A 89 -6.94 9.04 -5.48
CA LEU A 89 -6.99 10.19 -6.41
C LEU A 89 -6.75 9.77 -7.86
N THR A 90 -5.96 8.72 -8.08
CA THR A 90 -5.59 8.21 -9.41
C THR A 90 -6.66 7.29 -9.98
N ASN A 91 -7.28 6.49 -9.11
CA ASN A 91 -8.25 5.44 -9.42
C ASN A 91 -9.60 5.73 -8.74
N PRO A 92 -10.30 6.83 -9.08
CA PRO A 92 -11.59 7.12 -8.49
C PRO A 92 -12.61 6.03 -8.85
N VAL A 93 -13.44 5.67 -7.87
CA VAL A 93 -14.54 4.71 -8.04
C VAL A 93 -15.85 5.50 -8.03
N ASP A 94 -16.51 5.56 -9.19
CA ASP A 94 -17.69 6.39 -9.40
C ASP A 94 -18.98 5.58 -9.54
N SER A 95 -18.90 4.27 -9.85
CA SER A 95 -20.06 3.49 -10.30
C SER A 95 -20.02 2.00 -9.98
N GLY A 96 -19.73 1.63 -8.73
CA GLY A 96 -19.87 0.25 -8.25
C GLY A 96 -18.73 -0.70 -8.64
N GLU A 97 -17.63 -0.16 -9.16
CA GLU A 97 -16.35 -0.86 -9.26
C GLU A 97 -15.82 -1.24 -7.87
N SER A 98 -14.95 -2.25 -7.79
CA SER A 98 -14.21 -2.49 -6.54
C SER A 98 -13.21 -1.36 -6.27
N GLU A 99 -13.12 -0.96 -5.00
CA GLU A 99 -12.11 -0.03 -4.52
C GLU A 99 -10.70 -0.57 -4.79
N SER A 100 -9.85 0.30 -5.32
CA SER A 100 -8.42 0.02 -5.47
C SER A 100 -7.72 0.09 -4.11
N THR A 101 -6.56 -0.55 -4.04
CA THR A 101 -5.66 -0.35 -2.92
C THR A 101 -4.22 -0.41 -3.44
N VAL A 102 -3.30 0.05 -2.60
CA VAL A 102 -1.88 0.07 -2.91
C VAL A 102 -1.36 -1.33 -3.21
N LEU A 103 -0.51 -1.44 -4.23
CA LEU A 103 0.10 -2.72 -4.62
C LEU A 103 1.08 -3.22 -3.55
N GLY A 104 1.77 -2.29 -2.88
CA GLY A 104 2.84 -2.56 -1.93
C GLY A 104 4.11 -3.11 -2.60
N PRO A 105 5.26 -3.11 -1.89
CA PRO A 105 6.56 -3.48 -2.46
C PRO A 105 6.74 -4.99 -2.67
N PHE A 106 5.76 -5.80 -2.29
CA PHE A 106 5.90 -7.25 -2.23
C PHE A 106 5.28 -7.99 -3.41
N TYR A 107 4.75 -7.30 -4.40
CA TYR A 107 4.30 -7.95 -5.63
C TYR A 107 5.49 -8.48 -6.44
N ARG A 108 5.34 -9.69 -6.97
CA ARG A 108 6.29 -10.29 -7.93
C ARG A 108 5.59 -10.56 -9.23
N GLU A 109 6.21 -10.15 -10.32
CA GLU A 109 5.69 -10.41 -11.66
C GLU A 109 5.66 -11.90 -11.98
N ASN A 110 4.67 -12.29 -12.78
CA ASN A 110 4.55 -13.63 -13.36
C ASN A 110 4.48 -14.78 -12.33
N PRO A 111 3.59 -14.70 -11.32
CA PRO A 111 3.38 -15.84 -10.44
C PRO A 111 2.83 -17.05 -11.23
N PRO A 112 3.03 -18.28 -10.72
CA PRO A 112 2.58 -19.51 -11.39
C PRO A 112 1.08 -19.48 -11.70
N VAL A 113 0.70 -19.93 -12.90
CA VAL A 113 -0.71 -20.07 -13.29
C VAL A 113 -1.28 -21.31 -12.62
N LEU A 114 -2.34 -21.14 -11.83
CA LEU A 114 -2.96 -22.21 -11.07
C LEU A 114 -4.33 -22.62 -11.63
N PRO A 115 -4.69 -23.93 -11.59
CA PRO A 115 -6.02 -24.37 -11.96
C PRO A 115 -7.07 -23.91 -10.93
N LYS A 116 -8.34 -23.91 -11.33
CA LYS A 116 -9.45 -23.58 -10.42
C LYS A 116 -9.45 -24.49 -9.19
N GLY A 117 -9.60 -23.89 -8.01
CA GLY A 117 -9.62 -24.62 -6.74
C GLY A 117 -8.24 -25.00 -6.20
N ALA A 118 -7.16 -24.56 -6.86
CA ALA A 118 -5.80 -24.79 -6.39
C ALA A 118 -5.50 -24.03 -5.09
N SER A 119 -4.49 -24.50 -4.37
CA SER A 119 -3.92 -23.82 -3.22
C SER A 119 -2.75 -22.96 -3.66
N VAL A 120 -2.62 -21.74 -3.14
CA VAL A 120 -1.38 -20.96 -3.25
C VAL A 120 -0.34 -21.37 -2.19
N VAL A 121 -0.77 -22.11 -1.17
CA VAL A 121 0.09 -22.64 -0.09
C VAL A 121 0.96 -23.77 -0.65
N GLN A 122 2.28 -23.55 -0.67
CA GLN A 122 3.29 -24.58 -1.00
C GLN A 122 3.99 -25.11 0.25
N LYS A 123 4.17 -24.25 1.26
CA LYS A 123 4.74 -24.58 2.58
C LYS A 123 3.71 -24.35 3.67
N HIS A 124 3.59 -25.32 4.57
CA HIS A 124 2.75 -25.24 5.76
C HIS A 124 3.53 -24.73 6.97
N PHE A 125 2.83 -24.04 7.87
CA PHE A 125 3.38 -23.41 9.07
C PHE A 125 2.68 -23.90 10.34
N ASP A 126 3.37 -23.84 11.47
CA ASP A 126 2.78 -24.18 12.76
C ASP A 126 1.66 -23.21 13.13
N ASN A 127 0.53 -23.74 13.63
CA ASN A 127 -0.68 -22.98 13.96
C ASN A 127 -1.27 -22.20 12.78
N GLU A 128 -1.05 -22.65 11.55
CA GLU A 128 -1.70 -22.07 10.40
C GLU A 128 -3.21 -22.30 10.42
N GLU A 129 -3.95 -21.36 9.86
CA GLU A 129 -5.34 -21.51 9.50
C GLU A 129 -5.46 -21.43 7.98
N THR A 130 -6.27 -22.30 7.37
CA THR A 130 -6.54 -22.22 5.94
C THR A 130 -7.86 -21.50 5.70
N ALA A 131 -7.84 -20.50 4.84
CA ALA A 131 -9.04 -19.84 4.33
C ALA A 131 -9.34 -20.32 2.90
N TYR A 132 -10.63 -20.46 2.61
CA TYR A 132 -11.14 -20.76 1.27
C TYR A 132 -11.80 -19.49 0.73
N PHE A 133 -11.36 -19.05 -0.44
CA PHE A 133 -11.90 -17.87 -1.10
C PHE A 133 -12.72 -18.30 -2.29
N GLU A 134 -13.96 -17.80 -2.37
CA GLU A 134 -14.78 -17.86 -3.57
C GLU A 134 -15.31 -16.48 -3.92
N GLY A 135 -15.28 -16.12 -5.21
CA GLY A 135 -15.80 -14.84 -5.65
C GLY A 135 -16.07 -14.77 -7.14
N TYR A 136 -16.69 -13.66 -7.57
CA TYR A 136 -17.05 -13.42 -8.97
C TYR A 136 -16.40 -12.15 -9.49
N VAL A 137 -16.05 -12.14 -10.79
CA VAL A 137 -15.56 -10.94 -11.49
C VAL A 137 -16.60 -10.47 -12.49
N ARG A 138 -17.10 -9.25 -12.30
CA ARG A 138 -18.19 -8.66 -13.09
C ARG A 138 -17.88 -7.23 -13.51
N ASP A 139 -18.55 -6.77 -14.55
CA ASP A 139 -18.62 -5.35 -14.88
C ASP A 139 -19.60 -4.62 -13.94
N THR A 140 -19.68 -3.29 -14.07
CA THR A 140 -20.55 -2.43 -13.24
C THR A 140 -22.05 -2.65 -13.50
N ASN A 141 -22.41 -3.35 -14.59
CA ASN A 141 -23.79 -3.77 -14.89
C ASN A 141 -24.08 -5.18 -14.33
N GLY A 142 -23.11 -5.82 -13.68
CA GLY A 142 -23.22 -7.17 -13.12
C GLY A 142 -22.99 -8.30 -14.14
N ALA A 143 -22.58 -8.01 -15.38
CA ALA A 143 -22.27 -9.02 -16.38
C ALA A 143 -20.90 -9.66 -16.10
N PRO A 144 -20.75 -10.99 -16.26
CA PRO A 144 -19.45 -11.65 -16.06
C PRO A 144 -18.37 -11.14 -17.03
N LEU A 145 -17.15 -10.94 -16.53
CA LEU A 145 -16.02 -10.49 -17.36
C LEU A 145 -15.11 -11.65 -17.77
N GLU A 146 -15.22 -12.10 -19.03
CA GLU A 146 -14.33 -13.13 -19.57
C GLU A 146 -12.90 -12.63 -19.82
N GLY A 147 -11.95 -13.56 -19.76
CA GLY A 147 -10.53 -13.29 -20.09
C GLY A 147 -9.76 -12.51 -19.03
N VAL A 148 -10.33 -12.34 -17.83
CA VAL A 148 -9.63 -11.69 -16.71
C VAL A 148 -8.52 -12.61 -16.17
N ILE A 149 -7.42 -11.99 -15.77
CA ILE A 149 -6.36 -12.63 -15.01
C ILE A 149 -6.35 -11.97 -13.63
N MET A 150 -6.26 -12.79 -12.59
CA MET A 150 -6.15 -12.32 -11.22
C MET A 150 -4.90 -12.89 -10.57
N ASP A 151 -3.99 -12.00 -10.17
CA ASP A 151 -2.84 -12.37 -9.36
C ASP A 151 -3.20 -12.21 -7.89
N VAL A 152 -2.77 -13.20 -7.10
CA VAL A 152 -2.98 -13.29 -5.65
C VAL A 152 -1.64 -13.49 -4.98
N TRP A 153 -1.42 -12.75 -3.90
CA TRP A 153 -0.29 -12.95 -3.00
C TRP A 153 -0.62 -12.52 -1.57
N GLU A 154 0.06 -13.12 -0.60
CA GLU A 154 -0.03 -12.80 0.82
C GLU A 154 1.28 -13.14 1.55
N ASP A 155 1.42 -12.68 2.79
CA ASP A 155 2.50 -13.03 3.70
C ASP A 155 2.23 -14.37 4.40
N ALA A 156 3.29 -15.04 4.85
CA ALA A 156 3.17 -16.21 5.72
C ALA A 156 2.88 -15.81 7.19
N PRO A 157 2.47 -16.72 8.08
CA PRO A 157 2.16 -16.43 9.50
C PRO A 157 3.28 -15.77 10.31
N ASN A 158 4.53 -15.86 9.83
CA ASN A 158 5.67 -15.15 10.40
C ASN A 158 5.74 -13.66 9.99
N GLY A 159 4.78 -13.17 9.20
CA GLY A 159 4.70 -11.80 8.69
C GLY A 159 5.62 -11.52 7.51
N LEU A 160 6.20 -12.56 6.87
CA LEU A 160 7.14 -12.42 5.77
C LEU A 160 6.58 -12.98 4.47
N TYR A 161 6.72 -12.21 3.40
CA TYR A 161 6.58 -12.72 2.03
C TYR A 161 7.81 -13.56 1.67
N GLU A 162 7.64 -14.58 0.82
CA GLU A 162 8.73 -15.51 0.46
C GLU A 162 10.00 -14.84 -0.08
N ASN A 163 9.88 -13.69 -0.77
CA ASN A 163 11.02 -12.96 -1.32
C ASN A 163 11.89 -12.29 -0.25
N HIS A 164 11.43 -12.28 1.00
CA HIS A 164 12.19 -11.86 2.18
C HIS A 164 12.44 -13.02 3.17
N ASP A 165 12.01 -14.23 2.84
CA ASP A 165 12.13 -15.41 3.70
C ASP A 165 12.73 -16.59 2.91
N PRO A 166 14.05 -16.82 3.03
CA PRO A 166 14.72 -17.88 2.28
C PRO A 166 14.27 -19.29 2.66
N ASP A 167 13.54 -19.45 3.77
CA ASP A 167 13.00 -20.73 4.18
C ASP A 167 11.66 -21.06 3.47
N GLN A 168 11.10 -20.12 2.71
CA GLN A 168 9.89 -20.36 1.91
C GLN A 168 10.24 -20.81 0.48
N PRO A 169 9.47 -21.73 -0.11
CA PRO A 169 9.59 -22.07 -1.53
C PRO A 169 9.38 -20.85 -2.43
N ASP A 170 10.02 -20.86 -3.60
CA ASP A 170 9.81 -19.83 -4.63
C ASP A 170 8.31 -19.74 -4.99
N TYR A 171 7.77 -18.52 -4.97
CA TYR A 171 6.35 -18.24 -5.15
C TYR A 171 5.39 -18.93 -4.15
N ASN A 172 5.85 -19.29 -2.95
CA ASN A 172 4.94 -19.69 -1.88
C ASN A 172 3.90 -18.58 -1.61
N LEU A 173 2.64 -18.96 -1.44
CA LEU A 173 1.51 -18.05 -1.20
C LEU A 173 1.26 -17.04 -2.34
N ARG A 174 1.69 -17.37 -3.56
CA ARG A 174 1.45 -16.58 -4.78
C ARG A 174 0.81 -17.42 -5.87
N GLY A 175 -0.07 -16.82 -6.66
CA GLY A 175 -0.69 -17.52 -7.79
C GLY A 175 -1.42 -16.61 -8.76
N ARG A 176 -1.42 -17.02 -10.02
CA ARG A 176 -2.18 -16.41 -11.11
C ARG A 176 -3.39 -17.26 -11.42
N LEU A 177 -4.58 -16.74 -11.17
CA LEU A 177 -5.84 -17.40 -11.39
C LEU A 177 -6.51 -16.84 -12.64
N ARG A 178 -7.14 -17.72 -13.41
CA ARG A 178 -8.05 -17.33 -14.49
C ARG A 178 -9.45 -17.73 -14.04
N PRO A 179 -10.37 -16.78 -13.90
CA PRO A 179 -11.75 -17.13 -13.62
C PRO A 179 -12.26 -18.04 -14.76
N ILE A 180 -12.95 -19.13 -14.39
CA ILE A 180 -13.45 -20.12 -15.35
C ILE A 180 -14.97 -20.13 -15.30
N GLY A 181 -15.61 -20.00 -16.47
CA GLY A 181 -17.06 -19.92 -16.59
C GLY A 181 -17.76 -21.23 -16.21
N PHE A 182 -18.87 -21.12 -15.48
CA PHE A 182 -19.92 -22.14 -15.39
C PHE A 182 -21.16 -21.59 -16.10
N GLY A 183 -21.20 -21.72 -17.43
CA GLY A 183 -22.27 -21.15 -18.25
C GLY A 183 -22.20 -19.62 -18.42
N PRO A 184 -23.19 -19.00 -19.08
CA PRO A 184 -23.13 -17.61 -19.56
C PRO A 184 -23.20 -16.53 -18.46
N THR A 185 -23.39 -16.90 -17.19
CA THR A 185 -23.72 -15.96 -16.11
C THR A 185 -22.83 -16.06 -14.86
N SER A 186 -21.88 -17.01 -14.82
CA SER A 186 -21.10 -17.26 -13.60
C SER A 186 -19.63 -17.50 -13.90
N LEU A 187 -18.79 -16.66 -13.32
CA LEU A 187 -17.34 -16.72 -13.44
C LEU A 187 -16.76 -16.68 -12.02
N SER A 188 -16.26 -17.82 -11.52
CA SER A 188 -15.78 -17.90 -10.14
C SER A 188 -14.28 -18.13 -10.01
N ILE A 189 -13.69 -17.48 -9.01
CA ILE A 189 -12.33 -17.70 -8.54
C ILE A 189 -12.43 -18.53 -7.27
N ILE A 190 -11.65 -19.60 -7.18
CA ILE A 190 -11.55 -20.42 -5.99
C ILE A 190 -10.08 -20.68 -5.68
N PHE A 191 -9.63 -20.35 -4.47
CA PHE A 191 -8.30 -20.74 -3.98
C PHE A 191 -8.24 -20.88 -2.46
N LYS A 192 -7.21 -21.57 -1.97
CA LYS A 192 -6.88 -21.69 -0.55
C LYS A 192 -5.62 -20.90 -0.22
N CYS A 193 -5.66 -20.18 0.89
CA CYS A 193 -4.58 -19.32 1.39
C CYS A 193 -4.53 -19.38 2.93
N LEU A 194 -3.56 -18.72 3.57
CA LEU A 194 -3.38 -18.72 5.03
C LEU A 194 -4.12 -17.54 5.69
N ALA A 195 -4.91 -17.83 6.72
CA ALA A 195 -5.50 -16.81 7.57
C ALA A 195 -4.51 -16.38 8.66
N ASN A 196 -3.73 -15.31 8.41
CA ASN A 196 -2.88 -14.70 9.42
C ASN A 196 -3.69 -13.78 10.33
N VAL A 197 -3.62 -14.05 11.63
CA VAL A 197 -3.87 -13.05 12.67
C VAL A 197 -2.55 -12.31 12.88
N MET A 198 -2.31 -11.21 12.16
CA MET A 198 -1.11 -10.40 12.38
C MET A 198 -1.08 -9.85 13.81
N THR A 199 -0.22 -10.40 14.67
CA THR A 199 0.24 -9.72 15.89
C THR A 199 1.41 -8.82 15.52
N ALA A 200 1.11 -7.61 15.04
CA ALA A 200 2.12 -6.62 14.69
C ALA A 200 3.00 -6.26 15.91
N THR A 201 4.17 -6.91 16.04
CA THR A 201 5.18 -6.56 17.04
C THR A 201 6.38 -5.88 16.39
N LYS A 202 6.22 -4.60 16.05
CA LYS A 202 7.15 -3.49 16.38
C LYS A 202 6.77 -2.22 15.58
N PRO A 203 6.31 -1.15 16.24
CA PRO A 203 6.14 0.14 15.57
C PRO A 203 7.50 0.80 15.32
N LEU A 204 7.70 1.27 14.08
CA LEU A 204 8.87 2.06 13.63
C LEU A 204 8.99 3.42 14.37
N PHE A 205 7.93 3.85 15.06
CA PHE A 205 7.85 5.09 15.87
C PHE A 205 8.17 4.89 17.37
N ALA A 206 8.82 3.80 17.76
CA ALA A 206 9.15 3.57 19.17
C ALA A 206 10.39 4.36 19.64
N SER A 207 10.29 5.69 19.77
CA SER A 207 11.10 6.43 20.74
C SER A 207 10.39 6.45 22.10
N THR A 208 10.78 5.51 22.97
CA THR A 208 10.76 5.58 24.45
C THR A 208 9.53 6.18 25.17
N SER A 209 8.49 5.37 25.43
CA SER A 209 7.69 5.43 26.66
C SER A 209 6.71 4.24 26.76
N LYS A 210 6.50 3.68 27.98
CA LYS A 210 5.55 2.56 28.21
C LYS A 210 4.07 2.96 28.07
N ARG A 211 3.74 4.26 27.98
CA ARG A 211 2.34 4.76 28.01
C ARG A 211 1.66 4.82 26.64
N ASP A 212 2.42 4.89 25.54
CA ASP A 212 1.85 5.12 24.20
C ASP A 212 1.29 3.85 23.53
N ARG A 213 1.41 2.69 24.18
CA ARG A 213 0.94 1.39 23.65
C ARG A 213 -0.59 1.25 23.59
N LYS A 214 -1.37 2.11 24.24
CA LYS A 214 -2.83 1.98 24.34
C LYS A 214 -3.63 2.73 23.27
N ALA A 215 -3.10 3.82 22.72
CA ALA A 215 -3.85 4.67 21.78
C ALA A 215 -3.99 4.07 20.37
N VAL A 216 -3.07 3.18 19.97
CA VAL A 216 -3.08 2.49 18.64
C VAL A 216 -3.84 1.16 18.69
N SER A 217 -4.79 0.99 19.63
CA SER A 217 -5.54 -0.26 19.77
C SER A 217 -6.81 -0.33 18.90
N SER A 218 -7.32 0.80 18.41
CA SER A 218 -8.57 0.84 17.63
C SER A 218 -8.41 0.68 16.10
N PHE A 219 -7.19 0.57 15.58
CA PHE A 219 -6.93 0.22 14.17
C PHE A 219 -6.61 -1.29 13.98
N ARG A 220 -6.85 -2.11 15.01
CA ARG A 220 -6.40 -3.50 15.08
C ARG A 220 -7.44 -4.50 14.57
N THR A 221 -7.60 -4.55 13.25
CA THR A 221 -7.99 -5.78 12.55
C THR A 221 -7.37 -5.78 11.16
N ALA A 222 -6.04 -5.92 11.07
CA ALA A 222 -5.42 -6.33 9.82
C ALA A 222 -5.65 -7.83 9.68
N ALA A 223 -6.80 -8.21 9.11
CA ALA A 223 -6.87 -9.47 8.39
C ALA A 223 -5.77 -9.45 7.32
N SER A 224 -5.09 -10.58 7.09
CA SER A 224 -4.12 -10.70 5.99
C SER A 224 -4.65 -10.01 4.74
N LYS A 225 -3.87 -9.08 4.16
CA LYS A 225 -4.26 -8.49 2.88
C LYS A 225 -3.96 -9.53 1.81
N VAL A 226 -4.97 -10.30 1.43
CA VAL A 226 -4.97 -10.96 0.13
C VAL A 226 -5.18 -9.87 -0.91
N VAL A 227 -4.11 -9.50 -1.61
CA VAL A 227 -4.17 -8.44 -2.62
C VAL A 227 -4.51 -9.07 -3.96
N PHE A 228 -5.46 -8.46 -4.66
CA PHE A 228 -5.90 -8.87 -5.98
C PHE A 228 -5.47 -7.84 -7.01
N LEU A 229 -4.71 -8.27 -8.02
CA LEU A 229 -4.44 -7.44 -9.19
C LEU A 229 -5.23 -7.99 -10.38
N SER A 230 -6.09 -7.15 -10.95
CA SER A 230 -6.87 -7.46 -12.15
C SER A 230 -6.38 -6.65 -13.35
N THR A 231 -6.33 -7.29 -14.51
CA THR A 231 -6.01 -6.62 -15.78
C THR A 231 -7.13 -5.69 -16.30
N ARG A 232 -8.30 -5.68 -15.65
CA ARG A 232 -9.47 -4.85 -16.02
C ARG A 232 -10.19 -4.30 -14.78
N PRO A 233 -10.79 -3.09 -14.84
CA PRO A 233 -11.72 -2.63 -13.82
C PRO A 233 -12.86 -3.63 -13.67
N ALA A 234 -13.13 -4.05 -12.44
CA ALA A 234 -14.15 -5.06 -12.15
C ALA A 234 -14.70 -4.88 -10.74
N THR A 235 -15.90 -5.40 -10.52
CA THR A 235 -16.44 -5.61 -9.18
C THR A 235 -16.08 -7.04 -8.74
N LEU A 236 -15.28 -7.14 -7.69
CA LEU A 236 -14.93 -8.38 -7.00
C LEU A 236 -15.79 -8.50 -5.74
N ALA A 237 -16.70 -9.47 -5.74
CA ALA A 237 -17.40 -9.89 -4.52
C ALA A 237 -16.72 -11.14 -4.00
N CYS A 238 -16.09 -11.05 -2.82
CA CYS A 238 -15.46 -12.19 -2.16
C CYS A 238 -16.37 -12.70 -1.03
N LEU A 239 -16.69 -13.98 -1.07
CA LEU A 239 -17.37 -14.69 0.01
C LEU A 239 -16.29 -15.39 0.83
N ALA A 240 -15.91 -14.77 1.96
CA ALA A 240 -15.22 -15.49 3.02
C ALA A 240 -16.27 -16.30 3.82
N PRO A 241 -15.99 -17.55 4.20
CA PRO A 241 -16.87 -18.33 5.08
C PRO A 241 -17.01 -17.73 6.48
#